data_AF-A0A1I1UFT5-F1
#
_entry.id   AF-A0A1I1UFT5-F1
#
_cell.length_a   1.000
_cell.length_b   1.000
_cell.length_c   1.000
_cell.angle_alpha   90.00
_cell.angle_beta   90.00
_cell.angle_gamma   90.00
#
_symmetry.space_group_name_H-M   'P 1'
#
loop_
_entity.id
_entity.type
_entity.pdbx_description
1 polymer ?
#
loop_
_entity_poly.entity_id
_entity_poly.type
_entity_poly.pdbx_seq_one_letter_code
_entity_poly.pdbx_strand_id
1 'polypeptide(L)'
;MQRVIVALAALVFAANASACPALDALVKRYGISFGGFMKPIPAVSGPAFSANGRLVRVKLAYPPLVSDGFRHTLVFDTATRKAWILRTGGFIGVRAWYGPVDAGEGRLEDCRSQPEPELVVLERPRKD
;
A
#
# COMPACT_ATOMS: atom_id res chain seq x y z
N MET A 1 -13.05 -58.24 -12.66
CA MET A 1 -11.94 -57.28 -12.87
C MET A 1 -12.52 -56.01 -13.47
N GLN A 2 -12.60 -54.91 -12.73
CA GLN A 2 -13.02 -53.63 -13.31
C GLN A 2 -12.29 -52.50 -12.57
N ARG A 3 -11.30 -51.91 -13.25
CA ARG A 3 -10.50 -50.80 -12.75
C ARG A 3 -11.30 -49.52 -12.95
N VAL A 4 -11.72 -48.89 -11.86
CA VAL A 4 -12.25 -47.51 -11.91
C VAL A 4 -11.07 -46.58 -11.70
N ILE A 5 -10.62 -45.95 -12.79
CA ILE A 5 -9.70 -44.81 -12.79
C ILE A 5 -10.59 -43.59 -13.00
N VAL A 6 -10.68 -42.68 -12.03
CA VAL A 6 -11.20 -41.33 -12.28
C VAL A 6 -10.29 -40.32 -11.57
N ALA A 7 -9.93 -39.31 -12.35
CA ALA A 7 -8.80 -38.42 -12.20
C ALA A 7 -8.84 -37.51 -10.97
N LEU A 8 -7.66 -37.32 -10.36
CA LEU A 8 -7.35 -36.19 -9.50
C LEU A 8 -7.47 -34.89 -10.32
N ALA A 9 -8.43 -34.04 -9.99
CA ALA A 9 -8.42 -32.63 -10.38
C ALA A 9 -8.05 -31.79 -9.14
N ALA A 10 -6.75 -31.73 -8.83
CA ALA A 10 -6.21 -30.75 -7.89
C ALA A 10 -6.15 -29.40 -8.61
N LEU A 11 -7.24 -28.63 -8.56
CA LEU A 11 -7.25 -27.23 -8.96
C LEU A 11 -6.42 -26.43 -7.96
N VAL A 12 -5.14 -26.24 -8.29
CA VAL A 12 -4.25 -25.30 -7.61
C VAL A 12 -4.70 -23.88 -7.98
N PHE A 13 -5.58 -23.29 -7.17
CA PHE A 13 -5.80 -21.85 -7.19
C PHE A 13 -4.53 -21.18 -6.63
N ALA A 14 -3.57 -20.90 -7.52
CA ALA A 14 -2.49 -19.98 -7.22
C ALA A 14 -3.07 -18.56 -7.17
N ALA A 15 -3.69 -18.21 -6.04
CA ALA A 15 -3.84 -16.83 -5.65
C ALA A 15 -2.43 -16.30 -5.40
N ASN A 16 -1.80 -15.77 -6.44
CA ASN A 16 -0.60 -14.94 -6.28
C ASN A 16 -1.04 -13.64 -5.61
N ALA A 17 -1.35 -13.72 -4.31
CA ALA A 17 -1.22 -12.58 -3.42
C ALA A 17 0.26 -12.21 -3.53
N SER A 18 0.55 -11.17 -4.32
CA SER A 18 1.88 -10.62 -4.47
C SER A 18 2.39 -10.29 -3.07
N ALA A 19 3.20 -11.20 -2.51
CA ALA A 19 3.62 -11.16 -1.12
C ALA A 19 4.71 -10.10 -1.02
N CYS A 20 4.30 -8.83 -0.93
CA CYS A 20 5.18 -7.69 -0.77
C CYS A 20 5.69 -7.70 0.69
N PRO A 21 6.89 -8.23 0.99
CA PRO A 21 7.27 -8.54 2.37
C PRO A 21 7.44 -7.27 3.21
N ALA A 22 7.88 -6.17 2.58
CA ALA A 22 7.94 -4.85 3.21
C ALA A 22 6.56 -4.35 3.66
N LEU A 23 5.53 -4.55 2.83
CA LEU A 23 4.16 -4.18 3.16
C LEU A 23 3.63 -5.03 4.31
N ASP A 24 3.80 -6.35 4.25
CA ASP A 24 3.33 -7.28 5.28
C ASP A 24 3.98 -6.98 6.64
N ALA A 25 5.29 -6.67 6.63
CA ALA A 25 6.00 -6.26 7.83
C ALA A 25 5.40 -5.00 8.47
N LEU A 26 5.07 -3.98 7.67
CA LEU A 26 4.44 -2.75 8.17
C LEU A 26 3.02 -2.97 8.66
N VAL A 27 2.20 -3.71 7.90
CA VAL A 27 0.82 -4.08 8.29
C VAL A 27 0.83 -4.78 9.63
N LYS A 28 1.69 -5.80 9.80
CA LYS A 28 1.82 -6.55 11.04
C LYS A 28 2.37 -5.69 12.18
N ARG A 29 3.39 -4.86 11.92
CA ARG A 29 4.05 -4.06 12.96
C ARG A 29 3.12 -3.01 13.55
N TYR A 30 2.32 -2.34 12.72
CA TYR A 30 1.47 -1.21 13.12
C TYR A 30 -0.03 -1.54 13.18
N GLY A 31 -0.42 -2.75 12.78
CA GLY A 31 -1.82 -3.17 12.71
C GLY A 31 -2.61 -2.31 11.72
N ILE A 32 -2.07 -2.09 10.51
CA ILE A 32 -2.71 -1.26 9.49
C ILE A 32 -3.91 -2.03 8.92
N SER A 33 -5.11 -1.47 9.05
CA SER A 33 -6.36 -2.07 8.57
C SER A 33 -7.30 -1.00 8.03
N PHE A 34 -8.47 -1.38 7.52
CA PHE A 34 -9.50 -0.40 7.13
C PHE A 34 -9.98 0.47 8.32
N GLY A 35 -9.82 0.00 9.56
CA GLY A 35 -10.15 0.75 10.77
C GLY A 35 -9.07 1.76 11.20
N GLY A 36 -7.90 1.76 10.55
CA GLY A 36 -6.77 2.62 10.89
C GLY A 36 -5.57 1.83 11.41
N PHE A 37 -4.92 2.35 12.46
CA PHE A 37 -3.69 1.76 13.03
C PHE A 37 -3.96 1.25 14.45
N MET A 38 -3.52 0.03 14.76
CA MET A 38 -3.54 -0.47 16.14
C MET A 38 -2.42 0.15 16.99
N LYS A 39 -1.26 0.44 16.39
CA LYS A 39 -0.19 1.19 17.06
C LYS A 39 -0.16 2.62 16.55
N PRO A 40 -0.05 3.62 17.43
CA PRO A 40 -0.03 5.01 17.02
C PRO A 40 1.20 5.28 16.14
N ILE A 41 0.96 6.02 15.06
CA ILE A 41 2.00 6.58 14.20
C ILE A 41 1.82 8.10 14.23
N PRO A 42 2.87 8.89 14.47
CA PRO A 42 2.77 10.34 14.46
C PRO A 42 2.27 10.86 13.11
N ALA A 43 1.34 11.81 13.16
CA ALA A 43 0.92 12.57 11.98
C ALA A 43 2.03 13.56 11.60
N VAL A 44 2.30 13.67 10.31
CA VAL A 44 3.35 14.53 9.77
C VAL A 44 2.92 15.18 8.46
N SER A 45 3.78 16.06 7.94
CA SER A 45 3.71 16.46 6.54
C SER A 45 4.07 15.30 5.61
N GLY A 46 3.55 15.31 4.39
CA GLY A 46 3.90 14.31 3.39
C GLY A 46 5.40 14.31 3.05
N PRO A 47 5.93 13.21 2.49
CA PRO A 47 7.34 13.16 2.10
C PRO A 47 7.64 14.23 1.05
N ALA A 48 8.84 14.80 1.11
CA ALA A 48 9.36 15.62 0.02
C ALA A 48 9.64 14.70 -1.18
N PHE A 49 8.80 14.77 -2.21
CA PHE A 49 9.00 14.01 -3.44
C PHE A 49 10.20 14.60 -4.18
N SER A 50 11.37 13.97 -4.06
CA SER A 50 12.53 14.34 -4.88
C SER A 50 12.34 13.79 -6.28
N ALA A 51 12.64 14.58 -7.31
CA ALA A 51 12.55 14.20 -8.72
C ALA A 51 13.43 12.99 -9.14
N ASN A 52 14.26 12.48 -8.21
CA ASN A 52 15.25 11.45 -8.46
C ASN A 52 14.66 10.01 -8.44
N GLY A 53 13.34 9.86 -8.44
CA GLY A 53 12.68 8.54 -8.60
C GLY A 53 12.92 7.53 -7.47
N ARG A 54 13.28 7.97 -6.26
CA ARG A 54 13.63 7.07 -5.13
C ARG A 54 12.43 6.55 -4.34
N LEU A 55 11.25 7.08 -4.65
CA LEU A 55 10.01 6.83 -3.91
C LEU A 55 9.14 5.83 -4.64
N VAL A 56 8.82 4.72 -3.98
CA VAL A 56 7.92 3.68 -4.52
C VAL A 56 6.58 3.76 -3.81
N ARG A 57 5.49 3.86 -4.58
CA ARG A 57 4.14 3.89 -4.03
C ARG A 57 3.47 2.53 -4.11
N VAL A 58 2.94 2.05 -2.99
CA VAL A 58 2.24 0.76 -2.88
C VAL A 58 0.89 0.97 -2.21
N LYS A 59 -0.20 0.54 -2.86
CA LYS A 59 -1.54 0.58 -2.28
C LYS A 59 -1.84 -0.67 -1.49
N LEU A 60 -2.43 -0.52 -0.31
CA LEU A 60 -2.94 -1.66 0.45
C LEU A 60 -4.27 -2.10 -0.16
N ALA A 61 -4.36 -3.39 -0.50
CA ALA A 61 -5.61 -4.03 -0.87
C ALA A 61 -6.43 -4.31 0.39
N TYR A 62 -7.73 -4.03 0.32
CA TYR A 62 -8.69 -4.37 1.35
C TYR A 62 -9.88 -5.10 0.70
N PRO A 63 -10.61 -5.93 1.46
CA PRO A 63 -11.87 -6.49 0.99
C PRO A 63 -12.80 -5.37 0.47
N PRO A 64 -13.54 -5.61 -0.64
CA PRO A 64 -14.38 -4.58 -1.27
C PRO A 64 -15.57 -4.14 -0.41
N LEU A 65 -15.90 -4.90 0.64
CA LEU A 65 -17.12 -4.75 1.43
C LEU A 65 -17.10 -3.59 2.45
N VAL A 66 -15.97 -2.91 2.63
CA VAL A 66 -15.85 -1.77 3.57
C VAL A 66 -15.74 -0.47 2.77
N SER A 67 -16.89 0.15 2.48
CA SER A 67 -16.98 1.37 1.67
C SER A 67 -16.57 2.64 2.44
N ASP A 68 -16.86 2.69 3.73
CA ASP A 68 -16.59 3.80 4.66
C ASP A 68 -15.25 3.68 5.39
N GLY A 69 -14.49 2.62 5.12
CA GLY A 69 -13.19 2.37 5.73
C GLY A 69 -12.09 3.29 5.23
N PHE A 70 -10.99 3.35 5.98
CA PHE A 70 -9.78 4.00 5.52
C PHE A 70 -9.09 3.18 4.43
N ARG A 71 -8.56 3.88 3.43
CA ARG A 71 -7.62 3.37 2.44
C ARG A 71 -6.22 3.85 2.80
N HIS A 72 -5.23 3.01 2.57
CA HIS A 72 -3.84 3.32 2.88
C HIS A 72 -2.98 3.17 1.63
N THR A 73 -2.14 4.17 1.39
CA THR A 73 -1.07 4.13 0.38
C THR A 73 0.25 4.35 1.08
N LEU A 74 1.19 3.44 0.89
CA LEU A 74 2.55 3.56 1.37
C LEU A 74 3.40 4.26 0.33
N VAL A 75 4.32 5.11 0.79
CA VAL A 75 5.39 5.69 -0.01
C VAL A 75 6.70 5.29 0.65
N PHE A 76 7.48 4.45 -0.02
CA PHE A 76 8.76 3.95 0.46
C PHE A 76 9.92 4.73 -0.15
N ASP A 77 10.83 5.22 0.67
CA ASP A 77 12.16 5.64 0.24
C ASP A 77 13.08 4.41 0.24
N THR A 78 13.50 4.02 -0.97
CA THR A 78 14.36 2.84 -1.18
C THR A 78 15.78 3.04 -0.68
N ALA A 79 16.24 4.29 -0.54
CA ALA A 79 17.58 4.60 -0.07
C ALA A 79 17.65 4.60 1.46
N THR A 80 16.69 5.24 2.12
CA THR A 80 16.70 5.36 3.60
C THR A 80 15.92 4.23 4.29
N ARG A 81 15.24 3.37 3.53
CA ARG A 81 14.31 2.34 4.03
C ARG A 81 13.25 2.89 4.99
N LYS A 82 12.80 4.12 4.73
CA LYS A 82 11.70 4.75 5.47
C LYS A 82 10.43 4.71 4.64
N ALA A 83 9.30 4.66 5.33
CA ALA A 83 8.00 4.69 4.69
C ALA A 83 7.11 5.77 5.30
N TRP A 84 6.31 6.39 4.46
CA TRP A 84 5.19 7.25 4.84
C TRP A 84 3.89 6.56 4.49
N ILE A 85 2.88 6.76 5.32
CA ILE A 85 1.55 6.20 5.11
C ILE A 85 0.59 7.37 4.85
N LEU A 86 0.04 7.41 3.65
CA LEU A 86 -1.12 8.23 3.32
C LEU A 86 -2.38 7.48 3.68
N ARG A 87 -3.15 8.02 4.62
CA ARG A 87 -4.50 7.54 4.95
C ARG A 87 -5.54 8.42 4.29
N THR A 88 -6.46 7.81 3.56
CA THR A 88 -7.59 8.49 2.91
C THR A 88 -8.93 7.83 3.26
N GLY A 89 -10.04 8.55 3.15
CA GLY A 89 -11.38 7.99 3.37
C GLY A 89 -11.80 8.04 4.84
N GLY A 90 -12.55 7.04 5.31
CA GLY A 90 -13.25 7.15 6.59
C GLY A 90 -14.56 7.93 6.47
N PHE A 91 -15.41 7.84 7.48
CA PHE A 91 -16.75 8.47 7.51
C PHE A 91 -16.75 9.97 7.17
N ILE A 92 -15.75 10.72 7.64
CA ILE A 92 -15.62 12.17 7.41
C ILE A 92 -14.69 12.55 6.26
N GLY A 93 -14.15 11.58 5.50
CA GLY A 93 -13.24 11.87 4.39
C GLY A 93 -11.90 12.46 4.83
N VAL A 94 -11.12 11.73 5.62
CA VAL A 94 -9.76 12.11 6.04
C VAL A 94 -8.78 12.01 4.87
N ARG A 95 -7.80 12.92 4.83
CA ARG A 95 -6.56 12.76 4.05
C ARG A 95 -5.36 13.23 4.89
N ALA A 96 -4.61 12.28 5.44
CA ALA A 96 -3.53 12.58 6.38
C ALA A 96 -2.29 11.71 6.14
N TRP A 97 -1.11 12.28 6.41
CA TRP A 97 0.18 11.60 6.33
C TRP A 97 0.68 11.20 7.71
N TYR A 98 1.31 10.03 7.76
CA TYR A 98 1.88 9.44 8.97
C TYR A 98 3.30 8.92 8.70
N GLY A 99 4.19 9.02 9.69
CA GLY A 99 5.59 8.56 9.59
C GLY A 99 6.61 9.68 9.77
N PRO A 100 7.83 9.56 9.22
CA PRO A 100 8.38 8.36 8.59
C PRO A 100 8.46 7.20 9.60
N VAL A 101 8.13 5.99 9.15
CA VAL A 101 8.33 4.75 9.90
C VAL A 101 9.42 3.91 9.27
N ASP A 102 10.04 3.05 10.08
CA ASP A 102 11.02 2.10 9.59
C ASP A 102 10.33 0.97 8.81
N ALA A 103 10.69 0.82 7.53
CA ALA A 103 10.14 -0.21 6.64
C ALA A 103 10.72 -1.61 6.92
N GLY A 104 11.76 -1.71 7.76
CA GLY A 104 12.47 -2.93 8.03
C GLY A 104 13.34 -3.39 6.85
N GLU A 105 13.72 -4.66 6.88
CA GLU A 105 14.54 -5.31 5.85
C GLU A 105 13.70 -5.95 4.73
N GLY A 106 12.38 -5.83 4.81
CA GLY A 106 11.48 -6.32 3.79
C GLY A 106 11.83 -5.68 2.45
N ARG A 107 12.01 -6.52 1.43
CA ARG A 107 12.29 -6.06 0.07
C ARG A 107 11.00 -5.56 -0.57
N LEU A 108 11.12 -4.66 -1.55
CA LEU A 108 9.97 -4.20 -2.35
C LEU A 108 9.74 -5.07 -3.60
N GLU A 109 10.43 -6.21 -3.67
CA GLU A 109 10.24 -7.24 -4.68
C GLU A 109 8.77 -7.69 -4.67
N ASP A 110 8.21 -7.88 -5.86
CA ASP A 110 6.82 -8.30 -6.07
C ASP A 110 5.74 -7.35 -5.50
N CYS A 111 6.12 -6.18 -4.98
CA CYS A 111 5.14 -5.15 -4.66
C CYS A 111 4.57 -4.57 -5.96
N ARG A 112 3.25 -4.65 -6.15
CA ARG A 112 2.57 -3.96 -7.26
C ARG A 112 2.67 -2.45 -7.05
N SER A 113 3.76 -1.86 -7.53
CA SER A 113 3.99 -0.43 -7.49
C SER A 113 3.00 0.26 -8.41
N GLN A 114 2.49 1.41 -7.98
CA GLN A 114 1.83 2.30 -8.91
C GLN A 114 2.88 3.21 -9.56
N PRO A 115 2.75 3.53 -10.85
CA PRO A 115 3.51 4.64 -11.41
C PRO A 115 3.27 5.88 -10.55
N GLU A 116 4.33 6.64 -10.30
CA GLU A 116 4.23 7.93 -9.61
C GLU A 116 3.15 8.75 -10.33
N PRO A 117 2.21 9.41 -9.61
CA PRO A 117 1.31 10.31 -10.30
C PRO A 117 2.17 11.35 -10.99
N GLU A 118 2.13 11.35 -12.31
CA GLU A 118 2.59 12.45 -13.14
C GLU A 118 2.11 13.73 -12.45
N LEU A 119 3.05 14.60 -12.10
CA LEU A 119 2.76 15.92 -11.56
C LEU A 119 1.88 16.62 -12.59
N VAL A 120 0.56 16.47 -12.47
CA VAL A 120 -0.39 17.34 -13.16
C VAL A 120 -0.22 18.67 -12.47
N VAL A 121 0.71 19.47 -13.02
CA VAL A 121 0.78 20.90 -12.76
C VAL A 121 -0.59 21.42 -13.16
N LEU A 122 -1.46 21.60 -12.17
CA LEU A 122 -2.66 22.40 -12.34
C LEU A 122 -2.16 23.82 -12.60
N GLU A 123 -1.86 24.13 -13.87
CA GLU A 123 -1.77 25.49 -14.33
C GLU A 123 -3.09 26.14 -13.94
N ARG A 124 -3.04 27.01 -12.93
CA ARG A 124 -4.19 27.84 -12.57
C ARG A 124 -4.58 28.60 -13.84
N PRO A 125 -5.87 28.60 -14.24
CA PRO A 125 -6.28 29.42 -15.36
C PRO A 125 -5.95 30.88 -15.02
N ARG A 126 -5.08 31.48 -15.83
CA ARG A 126 -4.82 32.92 -15.80
C ARG A 126 -6.15 33.59 -16.15
N LYS A 127 -6.72 34.27 -15.17
CA LYS A 127 -7.93 35.07 -15.34
C LYS A 127 -7.48 36.40 -15.92
N ASP A 128 -7.61 36.54 -17.23
CA ASP A 128 -7.57 37.84 -17.92
C ASP A 128 -8.91 38.56 -17.73
#